data_AF-A0A939IHU7-F1
#
_entry.id   AF-A0A939IHU7-F1
#
_cell.length_a   1.000
_cell.length_b   1.000
_cell.length_c   1.000
_cell.angle_alpha   90.00
_cell.angle_beta   90.00
_cell.angle_gamma   90.00
#
_symmetry.space_group_name_H-M   'P 1'
#
loop_
_entity.id
_entity.type
_entity.pdbx_description
1 polymer ?
#
loop_
_entity_poly.entity_id
_entity_poly.type
_entity_poly.pdbx_seq_one_letter_code
_entity_poly.pdbx_strand_id
1 'polypeptide(L)'
;MTAGAGEAGGAVICAVHLAPTHDGEAAMVVELRYPNGGTATVQVAGGDTAAVMARAGVATAAGLVGQPWTVLQVREVRGSG
;
A
#
# COMPACT_ATOMS: atom_id res chain seq x y z
N MET A 1 -26.41 -12.06 5.31
CA MET A 1 -25.89 -10.84 4.67
C MET A 1 -24.38 -10.97 4.60
N THR A 2 -23.88 -11.53 3.51
CA THR A 2 -22.44 -11.59 3.23
C THR A 2 -22.04 -10.19 2.78
N ALA A 3 -21.26 -9.46 3.59
CA ALA A 3 -20.78 -8.13 3.23
C ALA A 3 -20.03 -8.24 1.89
N GLY A 4 -20.55 -7.53 0.90
CA GLY A 4 -20.01 -7.53 -0.45
C GLY A 4 -18.55 -7.09 -0.45
N ALA A 5 -17.77 -7.79 -1.28
CA ALA A 5 -16.49 -7.31 -1.77
C ALA A 5 -16.61 -5.83 -2.16
N GLY A 6 -15.66 -5.01 -1.71
CA GLY A 6 -15.64 -3.56 -1.88
C GLY A 6 -15.55 -3.14 -3.34
N GLU A 7 -16.70 -3.07 -3.99
CA GLU A 7 -16.93 -2.40 -5.27
C GLU A 7 -17.37 -0.96 -4.98
N ALA A 8 -16.43 0.00 -4.86
CA ALA A 8 -16.67 1.45 -5.01
C ALA A 8 -15.43 2.27 -4.61
N GLY A 9 -14.80 2.97 -5.57
CA GLY A 9 -13.88 4.10 -5.30
C GLY A 9 -12.83 3.86 -4.21
N GLY A 10 -11.98 2.84 -4.40
CA GLY A 10 -11.03 2.38 -3.37
C GLY A 10 -10.03 3.46 -2.94
N ALA A 11 -9.50 3.32 -1.72
CA ALA A 11 -8.54 4.25 -1.16
C ALA A 11 -7.38 4.56 -2.13
N VAL A 12 -6.96 5.81 -2.17
CA VAL A 12 -5.85 6.27 -2.99
C VAL A 12 -4.64 6.54 -2.13
N ILE A 13 -3.46 6.30 -2.66
CA ILE A 13 -2.21 6.64 -1.98
C ILE A 13 -2.06 8.16 -2.01
N CYS A 14 -1.99 8.79 -0.85
CA CYS A 14 -1.85 10.24 -0.71
C CYS A 14 -0.41 10.65 -0.35
N ALA A 15 0.34 9.79 0.33
CA ALA A 15 1.73 10.04 0.69
C ALA A 15 2.52 8.74 0.82
N VAL A 16 3.84 8.85 0.65
CA VAL A 16 4.78 7.74 0.76
C VAL A 16 6.05 8.22 1.44
N HIS A 17 6.50 7.47 2.44
CA HIS A 17 7.69 7.74 3.23
C HIS A 17 8.54 6.48 3.39
N LEU A 18 9.86 6.63 3.50
CA LEU A 18 10.74 5.54 3.88
C LEU A 18 11.06 5.65 5.36
N ALA A 19 10.79 4.59 6.10
CA ALA A 19 11.08 4.49 7.52
C ALA A 19 12.25 3.52 7.74
N PRO A 20 13.25 3.88 8.56
CA PRO A 20 14.28 2.93 8.98
C PRO A 20 13.64 1.83 9.82
N THR A 21 13.95 0.57 9.52
CA THR A 21 13.58 -0.55 10.40
C THR A 21 14.75 -0.95 11.28
N HIS A 22 14.44 -1.56 12.42
CA HIS A 22 15.44 -2.10 13.35
C HIS A 22 16.31 -3.20 12.71
N ASP A 23 15.83 -3.83 11.64
CA ASP A 23 16.54 -4.90 10.93
C ASP A 23 17.61 -4.38 9.96
N GLY A 24 17.74 -3.05 9.82
CA GLY A 24 18.67 -2.42 8.87
C GLY A 24 18.09 -2.31 7.45
N GLU A 25 16.89 -2.83 7.21
CA GLU A 25 16.15 -2.61 5.95
C GLU A 25 15.30 -1.33 6.04
N ALA A 26 15.14 -0.60 4.94
CA ALA A 26 14.17 0.49 4.87
C ALA A 26 12.78 -0.06 4.55
N ALA A 27 11.79 0.24 5.37
CA ALA A 27 10.39 -0.06 5.06
C ALA A 27 9.74 1.13 4.38
N MET A 28 8.84 0.85 3.44
CA MET A 28 8.03 1.87 2.79
C MET A 28 6.71 2.02 3.52
N VAL A 29 6.45 3.20 4.05
CA VAL A 29 5.20 3.57 4.72
C VAL A 29 4.34 4.35 3.74
N VAL A 30 3.11 3.88 3.55
CA VAL A 30 2.17 4.39 2.56
C VAL A 30 0.92 4.89 3.28
N GLU A 31 0.52 6.13 3.00
CA GLU A 31 -0.72 6.69 3.54
C GLU A 31 -1.83 6.61 2.50
N LEU A 32 -2.92 5.97 2.89
CA LEU A 32 -4.12 5.79 2.10
C LEU A 32 -5.18 6.79 2.54
N ARG A 33 -5.83 7.44 1.57
CA ARG A 33 -7.01 8.28 1.79
C ARG A 33 -8.23 7.63 1.17
N TYR A 34 -9.25 7.42 1.99
CA TYR A 34 -10.54 6.88 1.59
C TYR A 34 -11.48 8.01 1.16
N PRO A 35 -12.45 7.73 0.27
CA PRO A 35 -13.42 8.74 -0.17
C PRO A 35 -14.31 9.26 0.98
N ASN A 36 -14.48 8.48 2.05
CA ASN A 36 -15.19 8.91 3.26
C ASN A 36 -14.38 9.89 4.14
N GLY A 37 -13.19 10.31 3.69
CA GLY A 37 -12.30 11.19 4.44
C GLY A 37 -11.41 10.48 5.46
N GLY A 38 -11.56 9.16 5.62
CA GLY A 38 -10.70 8.35 6.47
C GLY A 38 -9.28 8.24 5.90
N THR A 39 -8.31 8.02 6.77
CA THR A 39 -6.92 7.75 6.41
C THR A 39 -6.44 6.47 7.06
N ALA A 40 -5.58 5.72 6.39
CA ALA A 40 -4.89 4.58 6.95
C ALA A 40 -3.42 4.59 6.56
N THR A 41 -2.58 4.03 7.42
CA THR A 41 -1.15 3.90 7.16
C THR A 41 -0.83 2.42 6.98
N VAL A 42 -0.17 2.08 5.88
CA VAL A 42 0.25 0.73 5.54
C VAL A 42 1.76 0.69 5.45
N GLN A 43 2.39 -0.22 6.18
CA GLN A 43 3.82 -0.46 6.09
C GLN A 43 4.09 -1.64 5.15
N VAL A 44 4.94 -1.40 4.17
CA VAL A 44 5.42 -2.38 3.20
C VAL A 44 6.88 -2.67 3.56
N ALA A 45 7.22 -3.95 3.72
CA ALA A 45 8.61 -4.36 3.93
C ALA A 45 9.47 -3.96 2.73
N GLY A 46 10.75 -3.66 2.95
CA GLY A 46 11.69 -3.29 1.89
C GLY A 46 11.79 -4.38 0.82
N GLY A 47 11.81 -5.65 1.24
CA GLY A 47 11.78 -6.80 0.33
C GLY A 47 10.59 -6.85 -0.64
N ASP A 48 9.44 -6.27 -0.27
CA ASP A 48 8.23 -6.24 -1.09
C ASP A 48 8.09 -4.93 -1.90
N THR A 49 8.90 -3.92 -1.59
CA THR A 49 8.81 -2.58 -2.19
C THR A 49 9.06 -2.60 -3.71
N ALA A 50 10.02 -3.41 -4.17
CA ALA A 50 10.30 -3.56 -5.59
C ALA A 50 9.12 -4.18 -6.37
N ALA A 51 8.42 -5.17 -5.78
CA ALA A 51 7.25 -5.78 -6.39
C ALA A 51 6.07 -4.79 -6.47
N VAL A 52 5.89 -3.95 -5.44
CA VAL A 52 4.87 -2.89 -5.44
C VAL A 52 5.13 -1.88 -6.56
N MET A 53 6.37 -1.40 -6.67
CA MET A 53 6.74 -0.44 -7.71
C MET A 53 6.58 -1.02 -9.12
N ALA A 54 6.99 -2.28 -9.32
CA ALA A 54 6.79 -2.98 -10.59
C ALA A 54 5.30 -3.14 -10.94
N ARG A 55 4.45 -3.50 -9.96
CA ARG A 55 3.00 -3.63 -10.14
C ARG A 55 2.33 -2.29 -10.46
N ALA A 56 2.78 -1.21 -9.84
CA ALA A 56 2.32 0.15 -10.11
C ALA A 56 2.89 0.74 -11.42
N GLY A 57 3.91 0.11 -12.00
CA GLY A 57 4.60 0.60 -13.20
C GLY A 57 5.40 1.88 -12.97
N VAL A 58 5.89 2.10 -11.74
CA VAL A 58 6.60 3.33 -11.35
C VAL A 58 8.06 3.05 -11.04
N ALA A 59 8.92 4.01 -11.34
CA ALA A 59 10.37 3.90 -11.08
C ALA A 59 10.77 4.34 -9.66
N THR A 60 9.90 5.09 -8.96
CA THR A 60 10.19 5.66 -7.65
C THR A 60 8.97 5.60 -6.74
N ALA A 61 9.22 5.59 -5.42
CA ALA A 61 8.16 5.57 -4.39
C ALA A 61 7.20 6.77 -4.50
N ALA A 62 7.68 7.95 -4.91
CA ALA A 62 6.85 9.13 -5.14
C ALA A 62 5.80 8.90 -6.25
N GLY A 63 6.10 8.05 -7.25
CA GLY A 63 5.17 7.71 -8.32
C GLY A 63 3.95 6.91 -7.85
N LEU A 64 4.00 6.33 -6.65
CA LEU A 64 2.86 5.64 -6.05
C LEU A 64 1.77 6.61 -5.58
N VAL A 65 2.10 7.88 -5.33
CA VAL A 65 1.10 8.89 -4.96
C VAL A 65 0.09 9.07 -6.09
N GLY A 66 -1.20 8.98 -5.76
CA GLY A 66 -2.31 8.98 -6.71
C GLY A 66 -2.67 7.60 -7.26
N GLN A 67 -1.88 6.56 -6.99
CA GLN A 67 -2.23 5.19 -7.38
C GLN A 67 -3.29 4.60 -6.44
N PRO A 68 -4.10 3.65 -6.91
CA PRO A 68 -5.03 2.92 -6.06
C PRO A 68 -4.28 2.01 -5.09
N TRP A 69 -4.83 1.81 -3.89
CA TRP A 69 -4.26 0.94 -2.86
C TRP A 69 -4.01 -0.51 -3.32
N THR A 70 -4.69 -0.97 -4.38
CA THR A 70 -4.58 -2.32 -4.94
C THR A 70 -3.19 -2.65 -5.51
N VAL A 71 -2.35 -1.64 -5.76
CA VAL A 71 -0.95 -1.87 -6.15
C VAL A 71 -0.08 -2.40 -4.99
N LEU A 72 -0.54 -2.24 -3.74
CA LEU A 72 0.14 -2.75 -2.55
C LEU A 72 -0.13 -4.25 -2.33
N GLN A 73 -1.08 -4.85 -3.05
CA GLN A 73 -1.42 -6.28 -2.96
C GLN A 73 -0.39 -7.14 -3.71
N VAL A 74 0.81 -7.24 -3.15
CA VAL A 74 1.92 -8.04 -3.71
C VAL A 74 2.07 -9.40 -3.03
N ARG A 75 1.38 -9.61 -1.91
CA ARG A 75 1.29 -10.89 -1.21
C ARG A 75 -0.15 -11.14 -0.81
N GLU A 76 -0.60 -12.38 -0.92
CA GLU A 76 -1.82 -12.77 -0.24
C GLU A 76 -1.57 -12.81 1.26
N VAL A 77 -2.36 -12.06 2.03
CA VAL A 77 -2.43 -12.26 3.47
C VAL A 77 -3.02 -13.63 3.68
N ARG A 78 -2.17 -14.62 3.99
CA ARG A 78 -2.66 -15.88 4.55
C ARG A 78 -3.27 -15.54 5.90
N GLY A 79 -4.58 -15.32 5.92
CA GLY A 79 -5.33 -15.19 7.15
C GLY A 79 -5.02 -16.40 8.02
N SER A 80 -4.47 -16.16 9.20
CA SER A 80 -4.34 -17.19 10.22
C SER A 80 -5.75 -17.71 10.51
N GLY A 81 -6.01 -18.95 10.09
CA GLY A 81 -7.22 -19.70 10.46
C GLY A 81 -7.18 -20.17 11.90
#